data_AF-A0A9D9IPZ0-F1
#
_entry.id   AF-A0A9D9IPZ0-F1
#
_cell.length_a   1.000
_cell.length_b   1.000
_cell.length_c   1.000
_cell.angle_alpha   90.00
_cell.angle_beta   90.00
_cell.angle_gamma   90.00
#
_symmetry.space_group_name_H-M   'P 1'
#
loop_
_entity.id
_entity.type
_entity.pdbx_description
1 polymer ?
#
loop_
_entity_poly.entity_id
_entity_poly.type
_entity_poly.pdbx_seq_one_letter_code
_entity_poly.pdbx_strand_id
1 'polypeptide(L)'
;ATGYFSLPSGSLLRQIHETRWEELTRISPAFSIKKIKRDFTEESTELPTDVDIVYFDAFAPEKQPEMWTGPIFQKIHKAMSSGGILTTYCAKGEVRRRLQAAGFSVERLPGPPHGKREILRAVKTI
;
A
#
# COMPACT_ATOMS: atom_id res chain seq x y z
N ALA A 1 22.43 11.93 -2.34
CA ALA A 1 21.20 11.42 -2.96
C ALA A 1 21.09 11.98 -4.37
N THR A 2 21.29 11.16 -5.39
CA THR A 2 21.00 11.54 -6.79
C THR A 2 19.49 11.66 -6.92
N GLY A 3 18.98 12.90 -6.86
CA GLY A 3 17.55 13.19 -6.97
C GLY A 3 17.00 12.80 -8.34
N TYR A 4 15.67 12.76 -8.46
CA TYR A 4 14.92 12.42 -9.69
C TYR A 4 15.42 13.13 -10.97
N PHE A 5 16.06 14.29 -10.83
CA PHE A 5 16.65 15.07 -11.91
C PHE A 5 17.85 14.41 -12.62
N SER A 6 18.45 13.36 -12.06
CA SER A 6 19.53 12.60 -12.71
C SER A 6 19.03 11.44 -13.58
N LEU A 7 17.72 11.19 -13.60
CA LEU A 7 17.15 10.13 -14.44
C LEU A 7 17.06 10.60 -15.89
N PRO A 8 17.31 9.71 -16.88
CA PRO A 8 17.13 10.06 -18.28
C PRO A 8 15.73 10.62 -18.55
N SER A 9 15.66 11.67 -19.36
CA SER A 9 14.41 12.17 -19.94
C SER A 9 13.68 11.01 -20.62
N GLY A 10 12.44 10.73 -20.19
CA GLY A 10 11.66 9.58 -20.67
C GLY A 10 11.69 8.33 -19.78
N SER A 11 12.45 8.31 -18.67
CA SER A 11 12.41 7.16 -17.75
C SER A 11 11.00 6.95 -17.17
N LEU A 12 10.60 5.67 -17.05
CA LEU A 12 9.30 5.27 -16.49
C LEU A 12 9.04 5.92 -15.12
N LEU A 13 10.07 5.93 -14.27
CA LEU A 13 10.00 6.52 -12.94
C LEU A 13 9.68 8.01 -12.99
N ARG A 14 10.32 8.77 -13.90
CA ARG A 14 10.03 10.20 -14.07
C ARG A 14 8.59 10.42 -14.56
N GLN A 15 8.13 9.63 -15.53
CA GLN A 15 6.75 9.73 -16.04
C GLN A 15 5.72 9.51 -14.93
N ILE A 16 5.90 8.48 -14.09
CA ILE A 16 5.06 8.22 -12.92
C ILE A 16 4.99 9.46 -12.00
N HIS A 17 6.13 10.06 -11.71
CA HIS A 17 6.21 11.22 -10.82
C HIS A 17 5.57 12.48 -11.41
N GLU A 18 5.68 12.69 -12.72
CA GLU A 18 5.16 13.88 -13.42
C GLU A 18 3.67 13.78 -13.80
N THR A 19 3.04 12.60 -13.71
CA THR A 19 1.59 12.46 -13.94
C THR A 19 0.76 13.42 -13.08
N ARG A 20 -0.42 13.81 -13.57
CA ARG A 20 -1.34 14.65 -12.79
C ARG A 20 -1.97 13.86 -11.65
N TRP A 21 -2.33 14.58 -10.60
CA TRP A 21 -3.17 14.02 -9.53
C TRP A 21 -4.62 13.89 -10.01
N GLU A 22 -5.35 12.94 -9.44
CA GLU A 22 -6.76 12.65 -9.69
C GLU A 22 -7.12 12.17 -11.10
N GLU A 23 -6.13 11.95 -11.96
CA GLU A 23 -6.29 11.51 -13.35
C GLU A 23 -5.70 10.12 -13.56
N LEU A 24 -6.42 9.24 -14.27
CA LEU A 24 -5.88 7.95 -14.71
C LEU A 24 -5.06 8.18 -15.98
N THR A 25 -3.75 8.06 -15.89
CA THR A 25 -2.84 8.26 -17.02
C THR A 25 -2.23 6.93 -17.44
N ARG A 26 -2.30 6.62 -18.75
CA ARG A 26 -1.60 5.47 -19.34
C ARG A 26 -0.12 5.80 -19.50
N ILE A 27 0.74 4.97 -18.93
CA ILE A 27 2.21 5.13 -18.95
C ILE A 27 2.85 4.17 -19.95
N SER A 28 2.28 2.97 -20.11
CA SER A 28 2.71 1.97 -21.10
C SER A 28 1.49 1.19 -21.62
N PRO A 29 1.67 0.29 -22.61
CA PRO A 29 0.57 -0.52 -23.12
C PRO A 29 -0.18 -1.32 -22.04
N ALA A 30 0.50 -1.75 -20.98
CA ALA A 30 -0.04 -2.60 -19.91
C ALA A 30 -0.01 -1.94 -18.52
N PHE A 31 0.32 -0.64 -18.42
CA PHE A 31 0.42 0.06 -17.15
C PHE A 31 -0.19 1.46 -17.22
N SER A 32 -1.15 1.69 -16.34
CA SER A 32 -1.76 2.99 -16.08
C SER A 32 -1.65 3.29 -14.59
N ILE A 33 -1.56 4.57 -14.24
CA ILE A 33 -1.50 5.00 -12.85
C ILE A 33 -2.48 6.14 -12.62
N LYS A 34 -3.17 6.09 -11.48
CA LYS A 34 -3.90 7.22 -10.92
C LYS A 34 -3.29 7.57 -9.57
N LYS A 35 -2.85 8.81 -9.41
CA LYS A 35 -2.37 9.32 -8.11
C LYS A 35 -3.51 10.05 -7.42
N ILE A 36 -3.77 9.72 -6.16
CA ILE A 36 -4.85 10.32 -5.38
C ILE A 36 -4.22 11.11 -4.23
N LYS A 37 -4.51 12.41 -4.14
CA LYS A 37 -4.01 13.30 -3.09
C LYS A 37 -5.10 13.50 -2.04
N ARG A 38 -5.06 12.68 -1.00
CA ARG A 38 -5.99 12.72 0.13
C ARG A 38 -5.27 12.43 1.44
N ASP A 39 -5.84 12.87 2.54
CA ASP A 39 -5.48 12.36 3.85
C ASP A 39 -6.17 11.01 4.06
N PHE A 40 -5.38 9.95 4.10
CA PHE A 40 -5.88 8.59 4.24
C PHE A 40 -6.57 8.34 5.60
N THR A 41 -6.22 9.15 6.60
CA THR A 41 -6.71 9.06 7.98
C THR A 41 -8.09 9.68 8.18
N GLU A 42 -8.51 10.57 7.28
CA GLU A 42 -9.87 11.13 7.29
C GLU A 42 -10.92 10.04 7.02
N GLU A 43 -11.99 10.01 7.82
CA GLU A 43 -13.05 9.02 7.66
C GLU A 43 -13.77 9.15 6.31
N SER A 44 -13.91 10.39 5.81
CA SER A 44 -14.49 10.72 4.50
C SER A 44 -13.66 10.29 3.30
N THR A 45 -12.41 9.85 3.49
CA THR A 45 -11.57 9.41 2.37
C THR A 45 -12.04 8.07 1.83
N GLU A 46 -12.59 8.12 0.62
CA GLU A 46 -13.02 6.96 -0.16
C GLU A 46 -11.84 6.30 -0.87
N LEU A 47 -11.86 4.97 -0.90
CA LEU A 47 -10.88 4.15 -1.62
C LEU A 47 -11.51 3.57 -2.88
N PRO A 48 -10.71 3.30 -3.92
CA PRO A 48 -11.18 2.46 -5.03
C PRO A 48 -11.66 1.11 -4.49
N THR A 49 -12.73 0.57 -5.07
CA THR A 49 -13.23 -0.77 -4.76
C THR A 49 -12.55 -1.81 -5.63
N ASP A 50 -12.77 -3.09 -5.31
CA ASP A 50 -12.34 -4.22 -6.12
C ASP A 50 -10.81 -4.27 -6.30
N VAL A 51 -10.09 -3.89 -5.23
CA VAL A 51 -8.63 -3.88 -5.21
C VAL A 51 -8.09 -5.28 -4.93
N ASP A 52 -7.40 -5.85 -5.92
CA ASP A 52 -6.80 -7.18 -5.80
C ASP A 52 -5.52 -7.19 -4.97
N ILE A 53 -4.72 -6.11 -5.02
CA ILE A 53 -3.43 -6.02 -4.35
C ILE A 53 -3.25 -4.65 -3.69
N VAL A 54 -2.84 -4.66 -2.43
CA VAL A 54 -2.45 -3.47 -1.66
C VAL A 54 -0.99 -3.58 -1.23
N TYR A 55 -0.16 -2.65 -1.70
CA TYR A 55 1.18 -2.42 -1.16
C TYR A 55 1.10 -1.38 -0.04
N PHE A 56 1.06 -1.83 1.21
CA PHE A 56 0.94 -0.93 2.35
C PHE A 56 2.32 -0.49 2.85
N ASP A 57 2.74 0.68 2.37
CA ASP A 57 4.07 1.26 2.58
C ASP A 57 3.97 2.66 3.22
N ALA A 58 3.44 2.71 4.44
CA ALA A 58 3.47 3.90 5.29
C ALA A 58 4.76 3.97 6.11
N PHE A 59 5.07 5.13 6.70
CA PHE A 59 6.18 5.21 7.66
C PHE A 59 5.94 4.29 8.86
N ALA A 60 7.03 3.89 9.53
CA ALA A 60 6.96 2.93 10.63
C ALA A 60 5.95 3.36 11.71
N PRO A 61 5.31 2.40 12.42
CA PRO A 61 4.31 2.70 13.45
C PRO A 61 4.75 3.71 14.51
N GLU A 62 6.04 3.74 14.85
CA GLU A 62 6.59 4.71 15.82
C GLU A 62 6.69 6.14 15.27
N LYS A 63 6.66 6.31 13.95
CA LYS A 63 6.79 7.61 13.26
C LYS A 63 5.46 8.14 12.76
N GLN A 64 4.54 7.26 12.39
CA GLN A 64 3.25 7.63 11.84
C GLN A 64 2.14 6.68 12.35
N PRO A 65 1.89 6.63 13.68
CA PRO A 65 0.99 5.65 14.30
C PRO A 65 -0.45 5.68 13.77
N GLU A 66 -0.93 6.86 13.34
CA GLU A 66 -2.27 7.08 12.82
C GLU A 66 -2.59 6.24 11.57
N MET A 67 -1.57 5.86 10.79
CA MET A 67 -1.72 4.98 9.63
C MET A 67 -1.90 3.50 10.00
N TRP A 68 -1.58 3.10 11.24
CA TRP A 68 -1.54 1.68 11.65
C TRP A 68 -2.70 1.29 12.56
N THR A 69 -3.81 2.01 12.47
CA THR A 69 -4.98 1.82 13.32
C THR A 69 -5.93 0.75 12.77
N GLY A 70 -6.79 0.21 13.63
CA GLY A 70 -7.83 -0.74 13.21
C GLY A 70 -8.77 -0.17 12.13
N PRO A 71 -9.30 1.05 12.28
CA PRO A 71 -10.15 1.68 11.27
C PRO A 71 -9.48 1.81 9.89
N ILE A 72 -8.18 2.11 9.84
CA ILE A 72 -7.42 2.12 8.58
C ILE A 72 -7.45 0.74 7.91
N PHE A 73 -7.13 -0.34 8.64
CA PHE A 73 -7.14 -1.68 8.06
C PHE A 73 -8.54 -2.16 7.70
N GLN A 74 -9.58 -1.78 8.44
CA GLN A 74 -10.97 -2.07 8.10
C GLN A 74 -11.40 -1.36 6.81
N LYS A 75 -11.01 -0.08 6.64
CA LYS A 75 -11.26 0.68 5.41
C LYS A 75 -10.60 0.00 4.21
N ILE A 76 -9.36 -0.44 4.35
CA ILE A 76 -8.64 -1.17 3.29
C ILE A 76 -9.32 -2.52 3.02
N HIS A 77 -9.67 -3.29 4.06
CA HIS A 77 -10.35 -4.57 3.91
C HIS A 77 -11.67 -4.43 3.13
N LYS A 78 -12.45 -3.37 3.40
CA LYS A 78 -13.70 -3.09 2.70
C LYS A 78 -13.47 -2.82 1.21
N ALA A 79 -12.40 -2.12 0.85
CA ALA A 79 -12.06 -1.75 -0.51
C ALA A 79 -11.54 -2.91 -1.37
N MET A 80 -11.01 -3.97 -0.75
CA MET A 80 -10.36 -5.06 -1.47
C MET A 80 -11.34 -6.11 -2.01
N SER A 81 -10.97 -6.76 -3.12
CA SER A 81 -11.64 -7.94 -3.67
C SER A 81 -11.52 -9.14 -2.72
N SER A 82 -12.45 -10.09 -2.80
CA SER A 82 -12.27 -11.41 -2.17
C SER A 82 -11.05 -12.11 -2.78
N GLY A 83 -10.23 -12.73 -1.94
CA GLY A 83 -8.92 -13.27 -2.33
C GLY A 83 -7.82 -12.22 -2.48
N GLY A 84 -8.13 -10.93 -2.31
CA GLY A 84 -7.17 -9.84 -2.43
C GLY A 84 -6.06 -9.89 -1.38
N ILE A 85 -4.88 -9.39 -1.74
CA ILE A 85 -3.64 -9.49 -0.95
C ILE A 85 -3.17 -8.11 -0.51
N LEU A 86 -2.96 -7.92 0.79
CA LEU A 86 -2.21 -6.81 1.36
C LEU A 86 -0.83 -7.31 1.79
N THR A 87 0.22 -6.59 1.42
CA THR A 87 1.58 -6.84 1.90
C THR A 87 2.20 -5.59 2.50
N THR A 88 3.00 -5.77 3.55
CA THR A 88 3.74 -4.68 4.19
C THR A 88 5.07 -5.17 4.76
N TYR A 89 6.06 -4.29 4.75
CA TYR A 89 7.36 -4.56 5.37
C TYR A 89 7.26 -4.71 6.91
N CYS A 90 6.19 -4.20 7.53
CA CYS A 90 6.07 -4.13 8.98
C CYS A 90 5.60 -5.45 9.59
N ALA A 91 6.51 -6.18 10.25
CA ALA A 91 6.22 -7.47 10.88
C ALA A 91 5.91 -7.40 12.39
N LYS A 92 5.58 -6.22 12.94
CA LYS A 92 5.27 -6.07 14.37
C LYS A 92 4.03 -6.89 14.74
N GLY A 93 4.08 -7.55 15.90
CA GLY A 93 2.99 -8.39 16.39
C GLY A 93 1.67 -7.64 16.57
N GLU A 94 1.73 -6.35 16.94
CA GLU A 94 0.55 -5.51 17.08
C GLU A 94 -0.13 -5.21 15.73
N VAL A 95 0.65 -4.93 14.68
CA VAL A 95 0.14 -4.73 13.31
C VAL A 95 -0.53 -6.01 12.80
N ARG A 96 0.10 -7.17 13.03
CA ARG A 96 -0.51 -8.48 12.71
C ARG A 96 -1.87 -8.64 13.39
N ARG A 97 -1.97 -8.36 14.70
CA ARG A 97 -3.24 -8.48 15.44
C ARG A 97 -4.31 -7.54 14.91
N ARG A 98 -3.96 -6.31 14.51
CA ARG A 98 -4.90 -5.36 13.92
C ARG A 98 -5.40 -5.78 12.55
N LEU A 99 -4.51 -6.30 11.68
CA LEU A 99 -4.91 -6.87 10.39
C LEU A 99 -5.88 -8.05 10.59
N GLN A 100 -5.58 -8.94 11.54
CA GLN A 100 -6.50 -10.05 11.88
C GLN A 100 -7.84 -9.54 12.39
N ALA A 101 -7.85 -8.54 13.28
CA ALA A 101 -9.08 -7.93 13.79
C ALA A 101 -9.90 -7.20 12.71
N ALA A 102 -9.26 -6.76 11.63
CA ALA A 102 -9.93 -6.16 10.48
C ALA A 102 -10.55 -7.20 9.52
N GLY A 103 -10.31 -8.50 9.73
CA GLY A 103 -10.89 -9.59 8.93
C GLY A 103 -9.89 -10.32 8.03
N PHE A 104 -8.61 -9.96 8.04
CA PHE A 104 -7.61 -10.63 7.21
C PHE A 104 -7.12 -11.95 7.82
N SER A 105 -6.87 -12.95 6.97
CA SER A 105 -5.97 -14.05 7.30
C SER A 105 -4.52 -13.58 7.12
N VAL A 106 -3.67 -13.70 8.14
CA VAL A 106 -2.33 -13.08 8.15
C VAL A 106 -1.24 -14.10 8.45
N GLU A 107 -0.22 -14.13 7.60
CA GLU A 107 0.98 -14.94 7.75
C GLU A 107 2.25 -14.08 7.76
N ARG A 108 3.34 -14.65 8.29
CA ARG A 108 4.68 -14.09 8.21
C ARG A 108 5.44 -14.79 7.09
N LEU A 109 6.09 -14.00 6.26
CA LEU A 109 6.97 -14.51 5.22
C LEU A 109 8.41 -14.08 5.52
N PRO A 110 9.42 -14.86 5.08
CA PRO A 110 10.80 -14.38 5.05
C PRO A 110 10.86 -13.07 4.27
N GLY A 111 11.55 -12.08 4.84
CA GLY A 111 11.79 -10.83 4.12
C GLY A 111 12.90 -10.97 3.06
N PRO A 112 13.13 -9.92 2.27
CA PRO A 112 14.08 -9.97 1.16
C PRO A 112 15.53 -10.18 1.63
N PRO A 113 16.40 -10.78 0.81
CA PRO A 113 17.82 -10.95 1.11
C PRO A 113 18.47 -9.63 1.55
N HIS A 114 19.29 -9.68 2.60
CA HIS A 114 19.95 -8.51 3.21
C HIS A 114 19.01 -7.39 3.72
N GLY A 115 17.70 -7.64 3.77
CA GLY A 115 16.69 -6.69 4.19
C GLY A 115 16.06 -7.04 5.54
N LYS A 116 14.75 -6.83 5.64
CA LYS A 116 13.96 -7.20 6.83
C LYS A 116 13.96 -8.73 6.99
N ARG A 117 13.98 -9.19 8.24
CA ARG A 117 13.92 -10.64 8.54
C ARG A 117 12.57 -11.24 8.14
N GLU A 118 11.50 -10.51 8.41
CA GLU A 118 10.13 -10.94 8.16
C GLU A 118 9.32 -9.79 7.56
N ILE A 119 8.31 -10.14 6.78
CA ILE A 119 7.25 -9.26 6.29
C ILE A 119 5.88 -9.90 6.55
N LEU A 120 4.80 -9.13 6.45
CA LEU A 120 3.44 -9.68 6.56
C LEU A 120 2.77 -9.75 5.20
N ARG A 121 2.06 -10.86 4.98
CA ARG A 121 1.05 -11.01 3.94
C ARG A 121 -0.30 -11.24 4.60
N ALA A 122 -1.28 -10.45 4.19
CA ALA A 122 -2.66 -10.51 4.66
C ALA A 122 -3.57 -10.80 3.45
N VAL A 123 -4.47 -11.77 3.58
CA VAL A 123 -5.40 -12.18 2.53
C VAL A 123 -6.82 -11.94 3.01
N LYS A 124 -7.63 -11.25 2.19
CA LYS A 124 -9.07 -11.12 2.42
C LYS A 124 -9.74 -12.43 2.02
N THR A 125 -10.08 -13.25 3.01
CA THR A 125 -10.83 -14.50 2.77
C THR A 125 -12.28 -14.18 2.42
N ILE A 126 -12.95 -15.12 1.72
CA ILE A 126 -14.36 -15.03 1.32
C ILE A 126 -15.25 -14.81 2.53
#